data_AF-A0A0U2XT89-F1
#
_entry.id   AF-A0A0U2XT89-F1
#
_cell.length_a   1.000
_cell.length_b   1.000
_cell.length_c   1.000
_cell.angle_alpha   90.00
_cell.angle_beta   90.00
_cell.angle_gamma   90.00
#
_symmetry.space_group_name_H-M   'P 1'
#
loop_
_entity.id
_entity.type
_entity.pdbx_description
1 polymer ?
#
loop_
_entity_poly.entity_id
_entity_poly.type
_entity_poly.pdbx_seq_one_letter_code
_entity_poly.pdbx_strand_id
1 'polypeptide(L)'
;MSYNSTEWRTIEPLARNAEAQARSHPERRDLFLCHAWDDRNGAARELCDLLISFGASVWFSENEVSLGKSLLREIDRGLATSRIGIVLVTPALLKALEAQGVADKELSVLLATDRVIPVAHGTTFDALRDVSPLLAARSGLTTGDDLSMEEVATKVAAAAAAEGNG
;
A
#
# COMPACT_ATOMS: atom_id res chain seq x y z
N MET A 1 -3.42 -2.69 20.26
CA MET A 1 -3.46 -3.49 19.03
C MET A 1 -2.86 -4.86 19.30
N SER A 2 -3.50 -5.95 18.88
CA SER A 2 -2.87 -7.28 18.81
C SER A 2 -2.64 -7.66 17.35
N TYR A 3 -1.45 -8.14 17.02
CA TYR A 3 -1.11 -8.67 15.69
C TYR A 3 -1.04 -10.19 15.75
N ASN A 4 -1.64 -10.88 14.78
CA ASN A 4 -1.34 -12.29 14.59
C ASN A 4 0.04 -12.47 13.92
N SER A 5 0.57 -13.70 13.90
CA SER A 5 1.91 -13.99 13.37
C SER A 5 2.11 -13.60 11.91
N THR A 6 1.06 -13.64 11.08
CA THR A 6 1.12 -13.29 9.65
C THR A 6 1.08 -11.77 9.46
N GLU A 7 0.22 -11.10 10.22
CA GLU A 7 0.14 -9.64 10.23
C GLU A 7 1.44 -9.02 10.72
N TRP A 8 2.02 -9.55 11.80
CA TRP A 8 3.28 -9.04 12.35
C TRP A 8 4.43 -9.14 11.36
N ARG A 9 4.55 -10.25 10.61
CA ARG A 9 5.56 -10.40 9.55
C ARG A 9 5.43 -9.36 8.43
N THR A 10 4.24 -8.81 8.25
CA THR A 10 3.97 -7.77 7.25
C THR A 10 4.21 -6.37 7.84
N ILE A 11 3.75 -6.14 9.07
CA ILE A 11 3.77 -4.83 9.72
C ILE A 11 5.16 -4.46 10.27
N GLU A 12 5.93 -5.41 10.76
CA GLU A 12 7.20 -5.12 11.43
C GLU A 12 8.29 -4.56 10.48
N PRO A 13 8.49 -5.09 9.26
CA PRO A 13 9.38 -4.46 8.29
C PRO A 13 8.91 -3.06 7.86
N LEU A 14 7.59 -2.87 7.78
CA LEU A 14 6.98 -1.58 7.44
C LEU A 14 7.32 -0.53 8.49
N ALA A 15 7.13 -0.87 9.78
CA ALA A 15 7.38 0.03 10.90
C ALA A 15 8.86 0.43 11.00
N ARG A 16 9.77 -0.55 10.87
CA ARG A 16 11.22 -0.25 10.84
C ARG A 16 11.60 0.68 9.70
N ASN A 17 11.06 0.46 8.51
CA ASN A 17 11.32 1.31 7.37
C ASN A 17 10.72 2.71 7.56
N ALA A 18 9.52 2.81 8.12
CA ALA A 18 8.88 4.10 8.41
C ALA A 18 9.75 4.94 9.35
N GLU A 19 10.23 4.35 10.43
CA GLU A 19 11.12 5.00 11.39
C GLU A 19 12.44 5.43 10.74
N ALA A 20 13.08 4.54 9.98
CA ALA A 20 14.34 4.85 9.29
C ALA A 20 14.17 6.02 8.29
N GLN A 21 13.05 6.03 7.55
CA GLN A 21 12.72 7.11 6.63
C GLN A 21 12.40 8.42 7.36
N ALA A 22 11.68 8.38 8.48
CA ALA A 22 11.38 9.57 9.27
C ALA A 22 12.65 10.23 9.83
N ARG A 23 13.65 9.44 10.26
CA ARG A 23 14.94 9.96 10.73
C ARG A 23 15.76 10.61 9.61
N SER A 24 15.72 10.05 8.41
CA SER A 24 16.52 10.51 7.26
C SER A 24 15.85 11.63 6.46
N HIS A 25 14.51 11.64 6.45
CA HIS A 25 13.64 12.49 5.64
C HIS A 25 12.42 12.95 6.45
N PRO A 26 12.61 13.80 7.47
CA PRO A 26 11.52 14.23 8.36
C PRO A 26 10.40 14.97 7.63
N GLU A 27 10.69 15.57 6.47
CA GLU A 27 9.74 16.29 5.61
C GLU A 27 8.76 15.38 4.86
N ARG A 28 9.06 14.07 4.75
CA ARG A 28 8.19 13.12 4.05
C ARG A 28 6.92 12.84 4.85
N ARG A 29 5.81 12.70 4.11
CA ARG A 29 4.53 12.20 4.65
C ARG A 29 4.68 10.77 5.15
N ASP A 30 3.77 10.32 6.00
CA ASP A 30 3.80 8.96 6.53
C ASP A 30 3.54 7.93 5.44
N LEU A 31 2.51 8.18 4.65
CA LEU A 31 1.97 7.22 3.70
C LEU A 31 1.75 7.86 2.32
N PHE A 32 1.94 7.06 1.28
CA PHE A 32 1.29 7.28 0.00
C PHE A 32 0.31 6.14 -0.28
N LEU A 33 -0.85 6.45 -0.86
CA LEU A 33 -1.84 5.46 -1.26
C LEU A 33 -1.94 5.42 -2.78
N CYS A 34 -1.53 4.29 -3.36
CA CYS A 34 -1.66 3.97 -4.78
C CYS A 34 -2.85 3.04 -4.99
N HIS A 35 -3.69 3.35 -5.98
CA HIS A 35 -4.92 2.62 -6.26
C HIS A 35 -5.31 2.77 -7.75
N ALA A 36 -6.25 1.95 -8.22
CA ALA A 36 -6.81 2.13 -9.55
C ALA A 36 -7.76 3.33 -9.60
N TRP A 37 -7.86 3.98 -10.76
CA TRP A 37 -8.70 5.17 -10.95
C TRP A 37 -10.17 4.94 -10.54
N ASP A 38 -10.70 3.76 -10.83
CA ASP A 38 -12.10 3.43 -10.56
C ASP A 38 -12.41 3.35 -9.06
N ASP A 39 -11.39 3.14 -8.21
CA ASP A 39 -11.55 3.05 -6.75
C ASP A 39 -11.53 4.42 -6.05
N ARG A 40 -11.23 5.51 -6.78
CA ARG A 40 -10.96 6.86 -6.21
C ARG A 40 -12.07 7.44 -5.35
N ASN A 41 -13.32 7.03 -5.60
CA ASN A 41 -14.51 7.47 -4.87
C ASN A 41 -15.12 6.34 -4.00
N GLY A 42 -14.47 5.17 -3.97
CA GLY A 42 -14.91 3.99 -3.22
C GLY A 42 -13.84 3.59 -2.20
N ALA A 43 -13.38 2.34 -2.29
CA ALA A 43 -12.45 1.74 -1.33
C ALA A 43 -11.16 2.56 -1.10
N ALA A 44 -10.63 3.22 -2.13
CA ALA A 44 -9.44 4.06 -1.96
C ALA A 44 -9.72 5.30 -1.13
N ARG A 45 -10.88 5.93 -1.33
CA ARG A 45 -11.29 7.10 -0.55
C ARG A 45 -11.55 6.72 0.90
N GLU A 46 -12.28 5.63 1.12
CA GLU A 46 -12.57 5.10 2.44
C GLU A 46 -11.28 4.81 3.23
N LEU A 47 -10.35 4.06 2.62
CA LEU A 47 -9.06 3.77 3.25
C LEU A 47 -8.27 5.04 3.54
N CYS A 48 -8.24 6.01 2.63
CA CYS A 48 -7.55 7.28 2.84
C CYS A 48 -8.14 8.06 4.01
N ASP A 49 -9.47 8.20 4.07
CA ASP A 49 -10.15 8.95 5.13
C ASP A 49 -9.92 8.28 6.50
N LEU A 50 -9.94 6.93 6.56
CA LEU A 50 -9.61 6.17 7.77
C LEU A 50 -8.16 6.40 8.21
N LEU A 51 -7.18 6.29 7.31
CA LEU A 51 -5.77 6.53 7.62
C LEU A 51 -5.53 7.94 8.19
N ILE A 52 -6.17 8.95 7.60
CA ILE A 52 -6.11 10.34 8.10
C ILE A 52 -6.78 10.45 9.47
N SER A 53 -7.91 9.79 9.68
CA SER A 53 -8.62 9.79 10.98
C SER A 53 -7.77 9.17 12.11
N PHE A 54 -6.88 8.24 11.77
CA PHE A 54 -5.89 7.65 12.68
C PHE A 54 -4.58 8.45 12.78
N GLY A 55 -4.56 9.68 12.26
CA GLY A 55 -3.45 10.64 12.44
C GLY A 55 -2.32 10.53 11.41
N ALA A 56 -2.42 9.65 10.41
CA ALA A 56 -1.39 9.55 9.38
C ALA A 56 -1.49 10.70 8.36
N SER A 57 -0.35 11.26 7.97
CA SER A 57 -0.27 12.14 6.81
C SER A 57 -0.21 11.30 5.52
N VAL A 58 -1.25 11.40 4.69
CA VAL A 58 -1.40 10.57 3.49
C VAL A 58 -1.23 11.41 2.22
N TRP A 59 -0.42 10.93 1.29
CA TRP A 59 -0.48 11.34 -0.11
C TRP A 59 -1.46 10.46 -0.86
N PHE A 60 -2.63 11.01 -1.14
CA PHE A 60 -3.64 10.40 -2.00
C PHE A 60 -3.43 10.92 -3.42
N SER A 61 -2.97 10.05 -4.32
CA SER A 61 -2.76 10.46 -5.70
C SER A 61 -4.11 10.66 -6.38
N GLU A 62 -4.47 11.90 -6.70
CA GLU A 62 -5.54 12.16 -7.69
C GLU A 62 -5.07 11.83 -9.13
N ASN A 63 -3.78 11.55 -9.32
CA ASN A 63 -3.22 11.22 -10.63
C ASN A 63 -3.52 9.76 -10.96
N GLU A 64 -4.63 9.59 -11.68
CA GLU A 64 -4.90 8.54 -12.66
C GLU A 64 -3.79 7.46 -12.83
N VAL A 65 -4.09 6.21 -12.45
CA VAL A 65 -3.61 5.07 -13.24
C VAL A 65 -4.51 4.97 -14.48
N SER A 66 -4.52 6.03 -15.29
CA SER A 66 -5.16 6.02 -16.61
C SER A 66 -4.26 5.25 -17.58
N LEU A 67 -4.86 4.71 -18.64
CA LEU A 67 -4.16 4.11 -19.78
C LEU A 67 -3.02 5.05 -20.24
N GLY A 68 -1.77 4.74 -19.87
CA GLY A 68 -0.57 5.46 -20.31
C GLY A 68 0.36 5.98 -19.20
N LYS A 69 -0.06 6.10 -17.94
CA LYS A 69 0.85 6.38 -16.81
C LYS A 69 1.24 5.06 -16.14
N SER A 70 2.54 4.76 -16.15
CA SER A 70 3.08 3.55 -15.54
C SER A 70 2.89 3.59 -14.02
N LEU A 71 2.19 2.60 -13.46
CA LEU A 71 2.04 2.37 -12.02
C LEU A 71 3.37 2.51 -11.26
N LEU A 72 4.45 2.04 -11.87
CA LEU A 72 5.82 2.12 -11.35
C LEU A 72 6.23 3.57 -11.05
N ARG A 73 5.91 4.50 -11.95
CA ARG A 73 6.26 5.92 -11.79
C ARG A 73 5.47 6.58 -10.66
N GLU A 74 4.22 6.18 -10.46
CA GLU A 74 3.43 6.69 -9.33
C GLU A 74 3.98 6.18 -8.00
N ILE A 75 4.38 4.90 -7.93
CA ILE A 75 5.04 4.32 -6.76
C ILE A 75 6.37 5.05 -6.48
N ASP A 76 7.21 5.28 -7.49
CA ASP A 76 8.46 6.02 -7.34
C ASP A 76 8.24 7.44 -6.80
N ARG A 77 7.27 8.18 -7.35
CA ARG A 77 6.90 9.52 -6.85
C ARG A 77 6.36 9.48 -5.43
N GLY A 78 5.53 8.49 -5.12
CA GLY A 78 5.00 8.26 -3.78
C GLY A 78 6.13 8.04 -2.78
N LEU A 79 7.06 7.12 -3.09
CA LEU A 79 8.22 6.79 -2.25
C LEU A 79 9.23 7.94 -2.11
N ALA A 80 9.30 8.85 -3.09
CA ALA A 80 10.16 10.03 -3.02
C ALA A 80 9.63 11.07 -2.01
N THR A 81 8.31 11.09 -1.77
CA THR A 81 7.62 12.10 -0.95
C THR A 81 7.00 11.57 0.33
N SER A 82 6.97 10.24 0.48
CA SER A 82 6.37 9.55 1.63
C SER A 82 7.30 8.47 2.17
N ARG A 83 7.20 8.17 3.46
CA ARG A 83 8.03 7.18 4.16
C ARG A 83 7.71 5.79 3.67
N ILE A 84 6.42 5.46 3.66
CA ILE A 84 5.85 4.17 3.28
C ILE A 84 4.79 4.32 2.19
N GLY A 85 4.58 3.26 1.42
CA GLY A 85 3.55 3.12 0.40
C GLY A 85 2.53 2.04 0.67
N ILE A 86 1.31 2.28 0.23
CA ILE A 86 0.24 1.30 0.15
C ILE A 86 -0.12 1.13 -1.31
N VAL A 87 -0.22 -0.12 -1.77
CA VAL A 87 -0.87 -0.44 -3.05
C VAL A 87 -2.18 -1.15 -2.74
N LEU A 88 -3.29 -0.47 -2.98
CA LEU A 88 -4.63 -1.03 -2.82
C LEU A 88 -4.95 -1.91 -4.02
N VAL A 89 -4.89 -3.23 -3.81
CA VAL A 89 -5.15 -4.25 -4.82
C VAL A 89 -6.64 -4.57 -4.83
N THR A 90 -7.33 -4.06 -5.84
CA THR A 90 -8.75 -4.33 -6.12
C THR A 90 -8.89 -5.06 -7.47
N PRO A 91 -10.09 -5.59 -7.80
CA PRO A 91 -10.35 -6.07 -9.16
C PRO A 91 -10.07 -5.02 -10.25
N ALA A 92 -10.29 -3.74 -9.96
CA ALA A 92 -9.99 -2.64 -10.89
C ALA A 92 -8.48 -2.50 -11.13
N LEU A 93 -7.65 -2.62 -10.08
CA LEU A 93 -6.19 -2.61 -10.23
C LEU A 93 -5.70 -3.82 -11.04
N LEU A 94 -6.21 -5.02 -10.75
CA LEU A 94 -5.83 -6.24 -11.48
C LEU A 94 -6.09 -6.09 -12.98
N LYS A 95 -7.28 -5.62 -13.36
CA LYS A 95 -7.64 -5.35 -14.76
C LYS A 95 -6.74 -4.29 -15.39
N ALA A 96 -6.36 -3.25 -14.64
CA ALA A 96 -5.45 -2.21 -15.14
C ALA A 96 -4.03 -2.76 -15.38
N LEU A 97 -3.53 -3.62 -14.50
CA LEU A 97 -2.23 -4.29 -14.65
C LEU A 97 -2.18 -5.15 -15.91
N GLU A 98 -3.22 -5.97 -16.14
CA GLU A 98 -3.36 -6.79 -17.34
C GLU A 98 -3.38 -5.93 -18.62
N ALA A 99 -4.15 -4.85 -18.62
CA ALA A 99 -4.31 -3.97 -19.78
C ALA A 99 -3.03 -3.18 -20.11
N GLN A 100 -2.24 -2.81 -19.10
CA GLN A 100 -1.00 -2.05 -19.29
C GLN A 100 0.18 -2.93 -19.69
N GLY A 101 0.07 -4.26 -19.56
CA GLY A 101 1.19 -5.17 -19.80
C GLY A 101 2.39 -4.87 -18.89
N VAL A 102 2.14 -4.42 -17.66
CA VAL A 102 3.20 -4.14 -16.69
C VAL A 102 4.01 -5.41 -16.48
N ALA A 103 5.32 -5.33 -16.70
CA ALA A 103 6.18 -6.48 -16.49
C ALA A 103 6.20 -6.83 -15.00
N ASP A 104 5.75 -8.05 -14.67
CA ASP A 104 5.75 -8.64 -13.32
C ASP A 104 7.08 -8.39 -12.58
N LYS A 105 8.20 -8.44 -13.30
CA LYS A 105 9.54 -8.17 -12.78
C LYS A 105 9.75 -6.73 -12.29
N GLU A 106 9.28 -5.73 -13.02
CA GLU A 106 9.51 -4.31 -12.68
C GLU A 106 8.71 -3.91 -11.43
N LEU A 107 7.43 -4.31 -11.39
CA LEU A 107 6.56 -4.04 -10.24
C LEU A 107 7.06 -4.76 -8.99
N SER A 108 7.53 -6.01 -9.15
CA SER A 108 8.10 -6.78 -8.05
C SER A 108 9.38 -6.18 -7.48
N VAL A 109 10.21 -5.54 -8.30
CA VAL A 109 11.42 -4.85 -7.83
C VAL A 109 11.07 -3.64 -6.96
N LEU A 110 10.09 -2.82 -7.37
CA LEU A 110 9.68 -1.66 -6.58
C LEU A 110 9.03 -2.06 -5.24
N LEU A 111 8.27 -3.16 -5.25
CA LEU A 111 7.62 -3.68 -4.04
C LEU A 111 8.57 -4.49 -3.15
N ALA A 112 9.75 -4.85 -3.64
CA ALA A 112 10.80 -5.48 -2.83
C ALA A 112 11.53 -4.51 -1.90
N THR A 113 11.16 -3.22 -1.90
CA THR A 113 11.82 -2.20 -1.07
C THR A 113 11.46 -2.28 0.42
N ASP A 114 10.60 -3.23 0.85
CA ASP A 114 9.99 -3.35 2.19
C ASP A 114 9.31 -2.04 2.69
N ARG A 115 9.24 -1.03 1.82
CA ARG A 115 8.61 0.27 2.03
C ARG A 115 7.23 0.35 1.42
N VAL A 116 6.77 -0.68 0.73
CA VAL A 116 5.45 -0.72 0.11
C VAL A 116 4.71 -1.98 0.57
N ILE A 117 3.48 -1.80 1.04
CA ILE A 117 2.59 -2.88 1.47
C ILE A 117 1.43 -3.03 0.49
N PRO A 118 1.21 -4.22 -0.10
CA PRO A 118 -0.01 -4.51 -0.83
C PRO A 118 -1.17 -4.78 0.14
N VAL A 119 -2.33 -4.17 -0.14
CA VAL A 119 -3.58 -4.37 0.60
C VAL A 119 -4.65 -4.87 -0.37
N ALA A 120 -5.05 -6.14 -0.26
CA ALA A 120 -6.12 -6.70 -1.07
C ALA A 120 -7.51 -6.28 -0.55
N HIS A 121 -8.38 -5.83 -1.44
CA HIS A 121 -9.76 -5.45 -1.13
C HIS A 121 -10.72 -5.88 -2.23
N GLY A 122 -11.77 -6.61 -1.85
CA GLY A 122 -12.72 -7.21 -2.82
C GLY A 122 -12.05 -8.23 -3.76
N THR A 123 -10.87 -8.73 -3.40
CA THR A 123 -10.06 -9.69 -4.15
C THR A 123 -9.14 -10.46 -3.20
N THR A 124 -8.33 -11.37 -3.71
CA THR A 124 -7.39 -12.19 -2.95
C THR A 124 -5.98 -12.09 -3.51
N PHE A 125 -4.98 -12.44 -2.70
CA PHE A 125 -3.60 -12.61 -3.17
C PHE A 125 -3.48 -13.75 -4.19
N ASP A 126 -4.42 -14.70 -4.22
CA ASP A 126 -4.46 -15.74 -5.25
C ASP A 126 -4.87 -15.15 -6.61
N ALA A 127 -5.89 -14.29 -6.65
CA ALA A 127 -6.25 -13.58 -7.89
C ALA A 127 -5.13 -12.63 -8.36
N LEU A 128 -4.41 -12.03 -7.41
CA LEU A 128 -3.20 -11.26 -7.73
C LEU A 128 -2.09 -12.13 -8.31
N ARG A 129 -1.98 -13.40 -7.90
CA ARG A 129 -0.96 -14.33 -8.38
C ARG A 129 -1.15 -14.66 -9.85
N ASP A 130 -2.38 -14.75 -10.32
CA ASP A 130 -2.69 -15.03 -11.72
C ASP A 130 -2.24 -13.90 -12.65
N VAL A 131 -2.27 -12.65 -12.16
CA VAL A 131 -1.79 -11.47 -12.88
C VAL A 131 -0.28 -11.26 -12.72
N SER A 132 0.23 -11.47 -11.50
CA SER A 132 1.59 -11.12 -11.10
C SER A 132 2.09 -12.07 -10.00
N PRO A 133 2.66 -13.24 -10.36
CA PRO A 133 3.09 -14.24 -9.40
C PRO A 133 4.15 -13.73 -8.41
N LEU A 134 5.07 -12.90 -8.89
CA LEU A 134 6.15 -12.35 -8.05
C LEU A 134 5.61 -11.34 -7.03
N LEU A 135 4.57 -10.60 -7.37
CA LEU A 135 3.88 -9.69 -6.47
C LEU A 135 3.08 -10.46 -5.42
N ALA A 136 2.33 -11.48 -5.81
CA ALA A 136 1.57 -12.31 -4.87
C ALA A 136 2.43 -13.13 -3.90
N ALA A 137 3.74 -13.23 -4.13
CA ALA A 137 4.69 -13.83 -3.20
C ALA A 137 5.06 -12.91 -2.02
N ARG A 138 4.65 -11.63 -2.05
CA ARG A 138 4.87 -10.68 -0.96
C ARG A 138 3.82 -10.87 0.13
N SER A 139 4.22 -10.64 1.38
CA SER A 139 3.28 -10.52 2.48
C SER A 139 2.54 -9.19 2.37
N GLY A 140 1.25 -9.20 2.71
CA GLY A 140 0.37 -8.05 2.67
C GLY A 140 -0.85 -8.27 3.54
N LEU A 141 -1.78 -7.33 3.49
CA LEU A 141 -3.04 -7.41 4.24
C LEU A 141 -4.19 -7.68 3.29
N THR A 142 -5.17 -8.45 3.73
CA THR A 142 -6.41 -8.68 2.98
C THR A 142 -7.55 -8.18 3.84
N THR A 143 -8.36 -7.30 3.28
CA THR A 143 -9.62 -6.89 3.90
C THR A 143 -10.72 -7.92 3.59
N GLY A 144 -11.60 -8.17 4.55
CA GLY A 144 -12.68 -9.15 4.43
C GLY A 144 -13.26 -9.50 5.80
N ASP A 145 -13.75 -10.72 5.95
CA ASP A 145 -14.41 -11.18 7.17
C ASP A 145 -13.48 -11.19 8.40
N ASP A 146 -12.19 -11.49 8.20
CA ASP A 146 -11.20 -11.61 9.28
C ASP A 146 -10.53 -10.28 9.67
N LEU A 147 -10.53 -9.31 8.76
CA LEU A 147 -9.85 -8.03 8.95
C LEU A 147 -10.58 -6.93 8.19
N SER A 148 -11.21 -6.02 8.92
CA SER A 148 -11.93 -4.89 8.34
C SER A 148 -10.98 -3.85 7.72
N MET A 149 -11.52 -2.99 6.85
CA MET A 149 -10.74 -1.87 6.30
C MET A 149 -10.27 -0.91 7.41
N GLU A 150 -11.10 -0.70 8.43
CA GLU A 150 -10.75 0.10 9.61
C GLU A 150 -9.58 -0.49 10.38
N GLU A 151 -9.57 -1.80 10.62
CA GLU A 151 -8.45 -2.47 11.29
C GLU A 151 -7.17 -2.45 10.46
N VAL A 152 -7.28 -2.63 9.13
CA VAL A 152 -6.13 -2.45 8.22
C VAL A 152 -5.59 -1.03 8.35
N ALA A 153 -6.45 -0.01 8.25
CA ALA A 153 -6.06 1.38 8.33
C ALA A 153 -5.40 1.69 9.68
N THR A 154 -5.98 1.21 10.78
CA THR A 154 -5.43 1.41 12.13
C THR A 154 -4.04 0.79 12.26
N LYS A 155 -3.85 -0.46 11.80
CA LYS A 155 -2.57 -1.18 11.84
C LYS A 155 -1.51 -0.50 11.00
N VAL A 156 -1.85 -0.09 9.77
CA VAL A 156 -0.91 0.56 8.85
C VAL A 156 -0.57 1.98 9.30
N ALA A 157 -1.54 2.77 9.78
CA ALA A 157 -1.30 4.10 10.32
C ALA A 157 -0.37 4.03 11.54
N ALA A 158 -0.63 3.11 12.48
CA ALA A 158 0.24 2.92 13.64
C ALA A 158 1.66 2.48 13.26
N ALA A 159 1.81 1.64 12.23
CA ALA A 159 3.13 1.24 11.74
C ALA A 159 3.87 2.36 11.01
N ALA A 160 3.15 3.22 10.30
CA ALA A 160 3.72 4.35 9.57
C ALA A 160 4.01 5.56 10.46
N ALA A 161 3.30 5.66 11.60
CA ALA A 161 3.57 6.65 12.62
C ALA A 161 4.99 6.42 13.14
N ALA A 162 5.87 7.38 12.86
CA ALA A 162 7.25 7.39 13.32
C ALA A 162 7.35 7.73 14.81
N GLU A 163 6.52 7.10 15.64
CA GLU A 163 6.65 7.17 17.08
C GLU A 163 7.78 6.24 17.49
N GLY A 164 8.97 6.82 17.60
CA GLY A 164 9.98 6.28 18.49
C GLY A 164 9.33 6.20 19.86
N ASN A 165 9.12 4.97 20.33
CA ASN A 165 8.71 4.72 21.70
C ASN A 165 9.76 5.41 22.60
N GLY A 166 9.36 6.53 23.20
CA GLY A 166 10.15 7.24 24.20
C GLY A 166 10.32 6.41 25.45
#